data_AF-A0A949J7Y4-F1
#
_entry.id   AF-A0A949J7Y4-F1
#
_cell.length_a   1.000
_cell.length_b   1.000
_cell.length_c   1.000
_cell.angle_alpha   90.00
_cell.angle_beta   90.00
_cell.angle_gamma   90.00
#
_symmetry.space_group_name_H-M   'P 1'
#
loop_
_entity.id
_entity.type
_entity.pdbx_description
1 polymer ?
#
loop_
_entity_poly.entity_id
_entity_poly.type
_entity_poly.pdbx_seq_one_letter_code
_entity_poly.pdbx_strand_id
1 'polypeptide(L)'
;PGSELGDGVSRRRRRARLVARCYPASWRERYGEELAELLEDSYGDAAMSVRAVVDLARGGLRQRWRATALTWGVARGATPEDRARAGTLGVGVAWALTMLAGLLFAKFSEHWDALTPPSRRAVPGAAVITMQAAAVLCALACASTLVVSRRALVRVAARSGWSRVVRPLRPAAVALLVFAVTTGAVVRWAHHLSAAQRNGASARYTHAFLAWGALGAACVLIAVVAAARLAAGLEYSRHELRQLAAVDLLATTALGVVVASTVLWWVSLSGGASHFFAHSLGATGGVSLPMLLVVLAMILALALALWGTRRALGEVPPGALADAPA
;
A
#
# COMPACT_ATOMS: atom_id res chain seq x y z
N PRO A 1 -50.11 3.34 -20.97
CA PRO A 1 -49.38 4.62 -21.15
C PRO A 1 -48.63 5.13 -19.90
N GLY A 2 -49.06 4.79 -18.67
CA GLY A 2 -48.40 5.28 -17.43
C GLY A 2 -47.15 4.50 -16.96
N SER A 3 -46.88 3.31 -17.49
CA SER A 3 -45.76 2.45 -17.03
C SER A 3 -44.40 2.84 -17.61
N GLU A 4 -44.34 3.42 -18.81
CA GLU A 4 -43.07 3.77 -19.46
C GLU A 4 -42.41 5.02 -18.86
N LEU A 5 -43.20 5.97 -18.35
CA LEU A 5 -42.70 7.18 -17.69
C LEU A 5 -42.03 6.87 -16.34
N GLY A 6 -42.49 5.86 -15.61
CA GLY A 6 -41.91 5.45 -14.32
C GLY A 6 -40.53 4.78 -14.45
N ASP A 7 -40.33 4.01 -15.52
CA ASP A 7 -39.08 3.28 -15.75
C ASP A 7 -37.91 4.21 -16.13
N GLY A 8 -38.18 5.30 -16.83
CA GLY A 8 -37.18 6.31 -17.16
C GLY A 8 -36.61 7.03 -15.93
N VAL A 9 -37.50 7.48 -15.04
CA VAL A 9 -37.14 8.19 -13.80
C VAL A 9 -36.32 7.30 -12.86
N SER A 10 -36.66 6.02 -12.74
CA SER A 10 -35.93 5.08 -11.87
C SER A 10 -34.50 4.81 -12.35
N ARG A 11 -34.29 4.70 -13.68
CA ARG A 11 -32.97 4.51 -14.30
C ARG A 11 -32.10 5.77 -14.15
N ARG A 12 -32.67 6.97 -14.29
CA ARG A 12 -31.99 8.27 -14.07
C ARG A 12 -31.47 8.39 -12.64
N ARG A 13 -32.36 8.22 -11.65
CA ARG A 13 -31.98 8.24 -10.23
C ARG A 13 -30.93 7.19 -9.89
N ARG A 14 -30.96 6.00 -10.51
CA ARG A 14 -29.91 4.98 -10.35
C ARG A 14 -28.55 5.45 -10.87
N ARG A 15 -28.50 6.08 -12.05
CA ARG A 15 -27.25 6.59 -12.65
C ARG A 15 -26.68 7.78 -11.85
N ALA A 16 -27.51 8.74 -11.48
CA ALA A 16 -27.11 9.86 -10.62
C ALA A 16 -26.55 9.35 -9.28
N ARG A 17 -27.22 8.37 -8.64
CA ARG A 17 -26.71 7.71 -7.42
C ARG A 17 -25.40 6.95 -7.66
N LEU A 18 -25.21 6.32 -8.82
CA LEU A 18 -23.96 5.64 -9.18
C LEU A 18 -22.80 6.64 -9.32
N VAL A 19 -23.00 7.74 -10.04
CA VAL A 19 -21.99 8.81 -10.17
C VAL A 19 -21.72 9.48 -8.82
N ALA A 20 -22.77 9.72 -8.03
CA ALA A 20 -22.63 10.27 -6.68
C ALA A 20 -21.77 9.35 -5.79
N ARG A 21 -21.76 8.02 -5.98
CA ARG A 21 -20.85 7.12 -5.22
C ARG A 21 -19.36 7.44 -5.44
N CYS A 22 -18.99 8.14 -6.52
CA CYS A 22 -17.62 8.65 -6.70
C CYS A 22 -17.25 9.74 -5.69
N TYR A 23 -18.21 10.36 -5.00
CA TYR A 23 -17.99 11.38 -3.98
C TYR A 23 -17.89 10.78 -2.56
N PRO A 24 -17.23 11.47 -1.59
CA PRO A 24 -17.17 11.05 -0.18
C PRO A 24 -18.56 10.95 0.47
N ALA A 25 -18.72 10.12 1.50
CA ALA A 25 -20.01 9.92 2.17
C ALA A 25 -20.58 11.22 2.75
N SER A 26 -19.79 11.96 3.53
CA SER A 26 -20.18 13.25 4.12
C SER A 26 -20.53 14.31 3.07
N TRP A 27 -19.83 14.31 1.92
CA TRP A 27 -20.16 15.19 0.81
C TRP A 27 -21.52 14.83 0.20
N ARG A 28 -21.80 13.53 0.02
CA ARG A 28 -23.09 13.07 -0.53
C ARG A 28 -24.25 13.32 0.44
N GLU A 29 -24.01 13.23 1.74
CA GLU A 29 -25.03 13.56 2.74
C GLU A 29 -25.42 15.04 2.68
N ARG A 30 -24.46 15.93 2.40
CA ARG A 30 -24.72 17.37 2.35
C ARG A 30 -25.18 17.88 0.97
N TYR A 31 -24.59 17.38 -0.11
CA TYR A 31 -24.74 17.92 -1.47
C TYR A 31 -25.22 16.87 -2.48
N GLY A 32 -25.54 15.64 -2.03
CA GLY A 32 -25.88 14.55 -2.93
C GLY A 32 -27.24 14.73 -3.61
N GLU A 33 -28.23 15.26 -2.88
CA GLU A 33 -29.55 15.59 -3.43
C GLU A 33 -29.46 16.80 -4.36
N GLU A 34 -28.79 17.88 -3.94
CA GLU A 34 -28.53 19.05 -4.80
C GLU A 34 -27.81 18.68 -6.10
N LEU A 35 -26.83 17.78 -6.05
CA LEU A 35 -26.16 17.28 -7.25
C LEU A 35 -27.12 16.45 -8.13
N ALA A 36 -28.00 15.66 -7.54
CA ALA A 36 -28.97 14.87 -8.28
C ALA A 36 -29.98 15.78 -9.00
N GLU A 37 -30.47 16.82 -8.31
CA GLU A 37 -31.33 17.87 -8.88
C GLU A 37 -30.63 18.62 -10.00
N LEU A 38 -29.39 19.07 -9.80
CA LEU A 38 -28.62 19.78 -10.83
C LEU A 38 -28.34 18.91 -12.07
N LEU A 39 -28.15 17.60 -11.90
CA LEU A 39 -28.02 16.66 -13.03
C LEU A 39 -29.35 16.44 -13.74
N GLU A 40 -30.47 16.48 -13.03
CA GLU A 40 -31.81 16.40 -13.60
C GLU A 40 -32.13 17.67 -14.41
N ASP A 41 -31.82 18.86 -13.89
CA ASP A 41 -32.01 20.13 -14.59
C ASP A 41 -31.09 20.28 -15.82
N SER A 42 -29.83 19.86 -15.71
CA SER A 42 -28.83 20.07 -16.78
C SER A 42 -29.02 19.13 -17.97
N TYR A 43 -29.49 17.90 -17.73
CA TYR A 43 -29.59 16.88 -18.77
C TYR A 43 -31.03 16.47 -19.08
N GLY A 44 -32.00 16.78 -18.22
CA GLY A 44 -33.42 16.44 -18.41
C GLY A 44 -33.61 14.96 -18.74
N ASP A 45 -34.31 14.70 -19.85
CA ASP A 45 -34.50 13.35 -20.39
C ASP A 45 -33.31 12.85 -21.24
N ALA A 46 -32.35 13.71 -21.60
CA ALA A 46 -31.24 13.34 -22.46
C ALA A 46 -30.21 12.45 -21.74
N ALA A 47 -29.61 11.52 -22.48
CA ALA A 47 -28.52 10.72 -21.96
C ALA A 47 -27.30 11.60 -21.69
N MET A 48 -26.75 11.52 -20.47
CA MET A 48 -25.47 12.15 -20.15
C MET A 48 -24.39 11.68 -21.12
N SER A 49 -23.64 12.63 -21.68
CA SER A 49 -22.47 12.29 -22.48
C SER A 49 -21.42 11.57 -21.63
N VAL A 50 -20.66 10.67 -22.26
CA VAL A 50 -19.54 9.95 -21.60
C VAL A 50 -18.56 10.94 -20.96
N ARG A 51 -18.33 12.08 -21.61
CA ARG A 51 -17.48 13.17 -21.10
C ARG A 51 -17.99 13.72 -19.77
N ALA A 52 -19.29 14.01 -19.66
CA ALA A 52 -19.90 14.47 -18.41
C ALA A 52 -19.74 13.46 -17.27
N VAL A 53 -19.95 12.16 -17.55
CA VAL A 53 -19.74 11.09 -16.57
C VAL A 53 -18.29 11.05 -16.10
N VAL A 54 -17.33 11.15 -17.01
CA VAL A 54 -15.90 11.18 -16.70
C VAL A 54 -15.53 12.42 -15.87
N ASP A 55 -16.06 13.59 -16.22
CA ASP A 55 -15.76 14.84 -15.50
C ASP A 55 -16.36 14.84 -14.09
N LEU A 56 -17.57 14.31 -13.90
CA LEU A 56 -18.17 14.10 -12.58
C LEU A 56 -17.42 13.04 -11.77
N ALA A 57 -17.02 11.93 -12.39
CA ALA A 57 -16.20 10.92 -11.73
C ALA A 57 -14.86 11.49 -11.29
N ARG A 58 -14.22 12.31 -12.14
CA ARG A 58 -12.98 13.04 -11.82
C ARG A 58 -13.20 14.07 -10.71
N GLY A 59 -14.33 14.78 -10.70
CA GLY A 59 -14.75 15.69 -9.64
C GLY A 59 -14.91 14.98 -8.29
N GLY A 60 -15.63 13.85 -8.28
CA GLY A 60 -15.77 12.99 -7.11
C GLY A 60 -14.43 12.44 -6.62
N LEU A 61 -13.57 12.02 -7.54
CA LEU A 61 -12.21 11.55 -7.22
C LEU A 61 -11.38 12.69 -6.59
N ARG A 62 -11.43 13.91 -7.14
CA ARG A 62 -10.78 15.09 -6.55
C ARG A 62 -11.31 15.40 -5.15
N GLN A 63 -12.62 15.28 -4.92
CA GLN A 63 -13.19 15.47 -3.58
C GLN A 63 -12.79 14.35 -2.62
N ARG A 64 -12.68 13.11 -3.09
CA ARG A 64 -12.09 12.01 -2.31
C ARG A 64 -10.62 12.26 -2.00
N TRP A 65 -9.85 12.81 -2.93
CA TRP A 65 -8.47 13.23 -2.72
C TRP A 65 -8.38 14.35 -1.68
N ARG A 66 -9.29 15.34 -1.70
CA ARG A 66 -9.35 16.38 -0.66
C ARG A 66 -9.77 15.82 0.70
N ALA A 67 -10.78 14.96 0.73
CA ALA A 67 -11.23 14.30 1.94
C ALA A 67 -10.13 13.41 2.54
N THR A 68 -9.40 12.68 1.69
CA THR A 68 -8.23 11.92 2.13
C THR A 68 -7.10 12.86 2.54
N ALA A 69 -6.85 13.99 1.88
CA ALA A 69 -5.85 14.96 2.33
C ALA A 69 -6.15 15.53 3.73
N LEU A 70 -7.43 15.69 4.09
CA LEU A 70 -7.87 15.94 5.47
C LEU A 70 -7.55 14.76 6.38
N THR A 71 -7.87 13.53 5.98
CA THR A 71 -7.53 12.29 6.74
C THR A 71 -6.02 12.07 6.89
N TRP A 72 -5.22 12.55 5.93
CA TRP A 72 -3.77 12.51 5.93
C TRP A 72 -3.14 13.70 6.68
N GLY A 73 -3.95 14.48 7.41
CA GLY A 73 -3.46 15.59 8.24
C GLY A 73 -2.74 16.69 7.46
N VAL A 74 -2.95 16.77 6.13
CA VAL A 74 -2.32 17.77 5.25
C VAL A 74 -3.13 19.07 5.24
N ALA A 75 -4.39 19.04 5.67
CA ALA A 75 -5.25 20.21 5.70
C ALA A 75 -4.87 21.21 6.81
N ARG A 76 -5.01 22.50 6.52
CA ARG A 76 -4.91 23.57 7.54
C ARG A 76 -5.99 23.33 8.59
N GLY A 77 -5.58 23.15 9.85
CA GLY A 77 -6.48 22.89 10.98
C GLY A 77 -6.57 21.42 11.42
N ALA A 78 -5.81 20.50 10.82
CA ALA A 78 -5.72 19.12 11.32
C ALA A 78 -5.21 19.10 12.78
N THR A 79 -5.88 18.30 13.62
CA THR A 79 -5.46 18.16 15.03
C THR A 79 -4.12 17.43 15.12
N PRO A 80 -3.35 17.61 16.20
CA PRO A 80 -2.19 16.77 16.54
C PRO A 80 -2.41 15.27 16.30
N GLU A 81 -3.57 14.76 16.73
CA GLU A 81 -3.89 13.33 16.62
C GLU A 81 -4.10 12.90 15.17
N ASP A 82 -4.75 13.74 14.36
CA ASP A 82 -4.94 13.47 12.92
C ASP A 82 -3.59 13.40 12.20
N ARG A 83 -2.64 14.28 12.56
CA ARG A 83 -1.28 14.27 11.98
C ARG A 83 -0.50 13.02 12.37
N ALA A 84 -0.58 12.59 13.62
CA ALA A 84 0.08 11.37 14.09
C ALA A 84 -0.49 10.13 13.39
N ARG A 85 -1.82 10.01 13.30
CA ARG A 85 -2.49 8.89 12.59
C ARG A 85 -2.12 8.86 11.11
N ALA A 86 -2.11 10.02 10.46
CA ALA A 86 -1.66 10.14 9.09
C ALA A 86 -0.19 9.73 8.92
N GLY A 87 0.66 10.07 9.89
CA GLY A 87 2.05 9.64 9.95
C GLY A 87 2.19 8.12 9.95
N THR A 88 1.50 7.45 10.88
CA THR A 88 1.48 5.98 11.00
C THR A 88 0.93 5.30 9.74
N LEU A 89 -0.13 5.83 9.14
CA LEU A 89 -0.63 5.33 7.86
C LEU A 89 0.38 5.52 6.73
N GLY A 90 1.16 6.61 6.77
CA GLY A 90 2.21 6.90 5.79
C GLY A 90 3.32 5.86 5.84
N VAL A 91 3.75 5.51 7.06
CA VAL A 91 4.72 4.43 7.29
C VAL A 91 4.16 3.08 6.83
N GLY A 92 2.88 2.79 7.11
CA GLY A 92 2.21 1.58 6.60
C GLY A 92 2.16 1.50 5.07
N VAL A 93 1.88 2.61 4.38
CA VAL A 93 1.93 2.70 2.91
C VAL A 93 3.36 2.53 2.39
N ALA A 94 4.34 3.15 3.04
CA ALA A 94 5.75 2.99 2.70
C ALA A 94 6.21 1.53 2.82
N TRP A 95 5.83 0.84 3.89
CA TRP A 95 6.08 -0.59 4.05
C TRP A 95 5.44 -1.40 2.93
N ALA A 96 4.19 -1.12 2.59
CA ALA A 96 3.48 -1.78 1.50
C ALA A 96 4.18 -1.58 0.14
N LEU A 97 4.62 -0.36 -0.18
CA LEU A 97 5.39 -0.07 -1.39
C LEU A 97 6.73 -0.82 -1.40
N THR A 98 7.41 -0.86 -0.26
CA THR A 98 8.68 -1.59 -0.11
C THR A 98 8.48 -3.10 -0.28
N MET A 99 7.38 -3.67 0.22
CA MET A 99 7.02 -5.07 -0.02
C MET A 99 6.87 -5.37 -1.51
N LEU A 100 6.18 -4.50 -2.27
CA LEU A 100 6.02 -4.68 -3.72
C LEU A 100 7.35 -4.58 -4.47
N ALA A 101 8.19 -3.60 -4.10
CA ALA A 101 9.54 -3.50 -4.64
C ALA A 101 10.40 -4.72 -4.27
N GLY A 102 10.26 -5.23 -3.05
CA GLY A 102 10.92 -6.41 -2.52
C GLY A 102 10.55 -7.70 -3.25
N LEU A 103 9.29 -7.85 -3.69
CA LEU A 103 8.87 -8.99 -4.53
C LEU A 103 9.59 -8.99 -5.89
N LEU A 104 9.73 -7.80 -6.51
CA LEU A 104 10.52 -7.66 -7.73
C LEU A 104 12.01 -7.96 -7.44
N PHE A 105 12.56 -7.37 -6.38
CA PHE A 105 13.94 -7.61 -5.96
C PHE A 105 14.24 -9.09 -5.74
N ALA A 106 13.36 -9.81 -5.04
CA ALA A 106 13.50 -11.23 -4.77
C ALA A 106 13.64 -12.02 -6.07
N LYS A 107 12.83 -11.70 -7.10
CA LYS A 107 12.95 -12.33 -8.41
C LYS A 107 14.26 -11.99 -9.12
N PHE A 108 14.70 -10.73 -9.05
CA PHE A 108 15.96 -10.29 -9.68
C PHE A 108 17.20 -10.80 -8.97
N SER A 109 17.11 -11.09 -7.68
CA SER A 109 18.21 -11.63 -6.90
C SER A 109 18.28 -13.16 -6.95
N GLU A 110 17.32 -13.84 -7.59
CA GLU A 110 17.41 -15.29 -7.78
C GLU A 110 18.73 -15.70 -8.47
N HIS A 111 19.43 -16.67 -7.90
CA HIS A 111 20.67 -17.25 -8.43
C HIS A 111 21.86 -16.27 -8.54
N TRP A 112 21.84 -15.15 -7.82
CA TRP A 112 22.95 -14.18 -7.84
C TRP A 112 24.29 -14.84 -7.43
N ASP A 113 24.24 -15.79 -6.50
CA ASP A 113 25.38 -16.51 -5.96
C ASP A 113 26.00 -17.45 -6.99
N ALA A 114 25.18 -18.16 -7.77
CA ALA A 114 25.63 -19.06 -8.82
C ALA A 114 26.43 -18.33 -9.92
N LEU A 115 26.08 -17.07 -10.19
CA LEU A 115 26.69 -16.25 -11.25
C LEU A 115 27.82 -15.33 -10.75
N THR A 116 28.06 -15.28 -9.43
CA THR A 116 29.12 -14.47 -8.83
C THR A 116 30.32 -15.33 -8.45
N PRO A 117 31.58 -14.96 -8.79
CA PRO A 117 32.76 -15.69 -8.34
C PRO A 117 32.84 -15.79 -6.80
N PRO A 118 33.24 -16.93 -6.21
CA PRO A 118 33.26 -17.11 -4.76
C PRO A 118 33.97 -16.01 -3.97
N SER A 119 35.10 -15.50 -4.50
CA SER A 119 35.90 -14.43 -3.89
C SER A 119 35.16 -13.08 -3.77
N ARG A 120 34.03 -12.89 -4.47
CA ARG A 120 33.23 -11.66 -4.46
C ARG A 120 31.86 -11.82 -3.80
N ARG A 121 31.53 -12.99 -3.25
CA ARG A 121 30.20 -13.27 -2.68
C ARG A 121 29.96 -12.68 -1.29
N ALA A 122 31.02 -12.38 -0.54
CA ALA A 122 30.90 -11.99 0.87
C ALA A 122 30.02 -10.75 1.07
N VAL A 123 30.28 -9.69 0.31
CA VAL A 123 29.55 -8.40 0.42
C VAL A 123 28.08 -8.53 -0.01
N PRO A 124 27.73 -9.00 -1.22
CA PRO A 124 26.33 -9.18 -1.61
C PRO A 124 25.59 -10.19 -0.71
N GLY A 125 26.27 -11.24 -0.24
CA GLY A 125 25.68 -12.20 0.69
C GLY A 125 25.30 -11.55 2.03
N ALA A 126 26.23 -10.81 2.64
CA ALA A 126 25.96 -10.05 3.86
C ALA A 126 24.84 -9.02 3.66
N ALA A 127 24.81 -8.34 2.51
CA ALA A 127 23.77 -7.38 2.18
C ALA A 127 22.38 -8.03 2.08
N VAL A 128 22.24 -9.18 1.42
CA VAL A 128 20.96 -9.90 1.34
C VAL A 128 20.48 -10.37 2.72
N ILE A 129 21.37 -10.94 3.54
CA ILE A 129 21.02 -11.38 4.90
C ILE A 129 20.57 -10.19 5.76
N THR A 130 21.32 -9.08 5.72
CA THR A 130 20.98 -7.86 6.46
C THR A 130 19.65 -7.28 6.00
N MET A 131 19.42 -7.22 4.68
CA MET A 131 18.15 -6.78 4.10
C MET A 131 16.98 -7.65 4.58
N GLN A 132 17.14 -8.99 4.56
CA GLN A 132 16.09 -9.92 5.00
C GLN A 132 15.78 -9.76 6.49
N ALA A 133 16.81 -9.67 7.34
CA ALA A 133 16.65 -9.43 8.77
C ALA A 133 15.91 -8.11 9.04
N ALA A 134 16.30 -7.03 8.36
CA ALA A 134 15.64 -5.74 8.45
C ALA A 134 14.19 -5.78 7.93
N ALA A 135 13.91 -6.51 6.85
CA ALA A 135 12.55 -6.70 6.35
C ALA A 135 11.66 -7.45 7.35
N VAL A 136 12.19 -8.49 8.00
CA VAL A 136 11.49 -9.21 9.08
C VAL A 136 11.22 -8.28 10.26
N LEU A 137 12.23 -7.52 10.71
CA LEU A 137 12.06 -6.53 11.78
C LEU A 137 10.99 -5.49 11.44
N CYS A 138 10.97 -5.01 10.20
CA CYS A 138 9.95 -4.07 9.73
C CYS A 138 8.54 -4.71 9.74
N ALA A 139 8.41 -5.97 9.32
CA ALA A 139 7.14 -6.68 9.37
C ALA A 139 6.65 -6.89 10.81
N LEU A 140 7.56 -7.22 11.74
CA LEU A 140 7.26 -7.33 13.17
C LEU A 140 6.85 -5.99 13.77
N ALA A 141 7.53 -4.89 13.40
CA ALA A 141 7.13 -3.54 13.80
C ALA A 141 5.71 -3.22 13.30
N CYS A 142 5.41 -3.46 12.02
CA CYS A 142 4.06 -3.30 11.49
C CYS A 142 3.03 -4.16 12.22
N ALA A 143 3.34 -5.42 12.55
CA ALA A 143 2.45 -6.28 13.34
C ALA A 143 2.22 -5.75 14.76
N SER A 144 3.24 -5.17 15.39
CA SER A 144 3.15 -4.60 16.74
C SER A 144 2.17 -3.41 16.81
N THR A 145 1.90 -2.73 15.69
CA THR A 145 0.87 -1.67 15.64
C THR A 145 -0.52 -2.19 16.03
N LEU A 146 -0.85 -3.45 15.71
CA LEU A 146 -2.10 -4.09 16.11
C LEU A 146 -2.14 -4.31 17.63
N VAL A 147 -1.01 -4.70 18.22
CA VAL A 147 -0.88 -4.90 19.66
C VAL A 147 -1.04 -3.59 20.41
N VAL A 148 -0.39 -2.52 19.93
CA VAL A 148 -0.54 -1.16 20.48
C VAL A 148 -1.99 -0.67 20.33
N SER A 149 -2.62 -0.94 19.18
CA SER A 149 -3.99 -0.51 18.88
C SER A 149 -5.07 -1.34 19.57
N ARG A 150 -4.73 -2.41 20.29
CA ARG A 150 -5.69 -3.37 20.87
C ARG A 150 -6.74 -2.70 21.76
N ARG A 151 -6.33 -1.73 22.58
CA ARG A 151 -7.22 -1.06 23.54
C ARG A 151 -8.20 -0.14 22.81
N ALA A 152 -7.72 0.63 21.84
CA ALA A 152 -8.58 1.42 20.96
C ALA A 152 -9.59 0.53 20.19
N LEU A 153 -9.14 -0.62 19.69
CA LEU A 153 -10.01 -1.59 19.01
C LEU A 153 -11.10 -2.12 19.93
N VAL A 154 -10.76 -2.51 21.16
CA VAL A 154 -11.73 -2.97 22.17
C VAL A 154 -12.72 -1.86 22.52
N ARG A 155 -12.29 -0.60 22.66
CA ARG A 155 -13.19 0.55 22.91
C ARG A 155 -14.19 0.72 21.77
N VAL A 156 -13.74 0.65 20.52
CA VAL A 156 -14.64 0.75 19.35
C VAL A 156 -15.60 -0.44 19.27
N ALA A 157 -15.10 -1.66 19.49
CA ALA A 157 -15.91 -2.87 19.51
C ALA A 157 -16.98 -2.84 20.61
N ALA A 158 -16.63 -2.34 21.80
CA ALA A 158 -17.56 -2.21 22.92
C ALA A 158 -18.68 -1.18 22.64
N ARG A 159 -18.35 -0.05 21.97
CA ARG A 159 -19.32 1.02 21.68
C ARG A 159 -20.22 0.74 20.46
N SER A 160 -19.66 0.13 19.42
CA SER A 160 -20.32 -0.01 18.11
C SER A 160 -20.56 -1.46 17.68
N GLY A 161 -20.15 -2.44 18.49
CA GLY A 161 -20.17 -3.86 18.15
C GLY A 161 -18.98 -4.30 17.28
N TRP A 162 -18.63 -5.59 17.40
CA TRP A 162 -17.54 -6.21 16.64
C TRP A 162 -17.73 -6.19 15.12
N SER A 163 -18.97 -6.13 14.64
CA SER A 163 -19.27 -6.06 13.21
C SER A 163 -18.67 -4.82 12.55
N ARG A 164 -18.57 -3.69 13.26
CA ARG A 164 -17.98 -2.45 12.73
C ARG A 164 -16.46 -2.55 12.57
N VAL A 165 -15.79 -3.34 13.42
CA VAL A 165 -14.34 -3.60 13.37
C VAL A 165 -14.01 -4.62 12.27
N VAL A 166 -14.80 -5.70 12.16
CA VAL A 166 -14.53 -6.79 11.20
C VAL A 166 -14.90 -6.42 9.77
N ARG A 167 -15.96 -5.63 9.56
CA ARG A 167 -16.44 -5.25 8.22
C ARG A 167 -15.36 -4.64 7.31
N PRO A 168 -14.52 -3.68 7.74
CA PRO A 168 -13.43 -3.16 6.91
C PRO A 168 -12.32 -4.18 6.67
N LEU A 169 -12.11 -5.14 7.57
CA LEU A 169 -11.05 -6.16 7.49
C LEU A 169 -11.42 -7.36 6.61
N ARG A 170 -12.71 -7.67 6.46
CA ARG A 170 -13.18 -8.84 5.69
C ARG A 170 -12.62 -8.90 4.25
N PRO A 171 -12.61 -7.80 3.45
CA PRO A 171 -12.03 -7.85 2.12
C PRO A 171 -10.52 -8.15 2.13
N ALA A 172 -9.78 -7.61 3.10
CA ALA A 172 -8.36 -7.87 3.24
C ALA A 172 -8.08 -9.33 3.63
N ALA A 173 -8.85 -9.89 4.57
CA ALA A 173 -8.75 -11.30 4.94
C ALA A 173 -9.04 -12.23 3.76
N VAL A 174 -10.09 -11.95 2.97
CA VAL A 174 -10.41 -12.72 1.76
C VAL A 174 -9.30 -12.58 0.72
N ALA A 175 -8.80 -11.37 0.47
CA ALA A 175 -7.72 -11.14 -0.49
C ALA A 175 -6.43 -11.87 -0.08
N LEU A 176 -6.07 -11.85 1.21
CA LEU A 176 -4.93 -12.57 1.77
C LEU A 176 -5.09 -14.08 1.61
N LEU A 177 -6.27 -14.63 1.90
CA LEU A 177 -6.57 -16.06 1.74
C LEU A 177 -6.44 -16.48 0.27
N VAL A 178 -7.06 -15.72 -0.64
CA VAL A 178 -6.96 -15.97 -2.09
C VAL A 178 -5.50 -15.92 -2.53
N PHE A 179 -4.75 -14.90 -2.15
CA PHE A 179 -3.34 -14.77 -2.50
C PHE A 179 -2.49 -15.91 -1.93
N ALA A 180 -2.73 -16.34 -0.69
CA ALA A 180 -2.03 -17.47 -0.08
C ALA A 180 -2.29 -18.79 -0.83
N VAL A 181 -3.55 -19.07 -1.15
CA VAL A 181 -3.94 -20.26 -1.93
C VAL A 181 -3.33 -20.22 -3.33
N THR A 182 -3.40 -19.08 -4.03
CA THR A 182 -2.78 -18.93 -5.35
C THR A 182 -1.27 -19.07 -5.29
N THR A 183 -0.62 -18.55 -4.24
CA THR A 183 0.83 -18.72 -4.02
C THR A 183 1.18 -20.20 -3.86
N GLY A 184 0.45 -20.94 -3.02
CA GLY A 184 0.65 -22.39 -2.87
C GLY A 184 0.49 -23.15 -4.19
N ALA A 185 -0.50 -22.79 -5.01
CA ALA A 185 -0.71 -23.39 -6.33
C ALA A 185 0.43 -23.08 -7.31
N VAL A 186 0.88 -21.82 -7.38
CA VAL A 186 2.00 -21.40 -8.24
C VAL A 186 3.31 -22.06 -7.82
N VAL A 187 3.60 -22.12 -6.51
CA VAL A 187 4.79 -22.79 -5.97
C VAL A 187 4.75 -24.28 -6.30
N ARG A 188 3.62 -24.96 -6.07
CA ARG A 188 3.44 -26.37 -6.44
C ARG A 188 3.67 -26.59 -7.93
N TRP A 189 3.10 -25.74 -8.79
CA TRP A 189 3.31 -25.83 -10.23
C TRP A 189 4.79 -25.61 -10.60
N ALA A 190 5.46 -24.65 -9.98
CA ALA A 190 6.87 -24.36 -10.22
C ALA A 190 7.79 -25.56 -9.91
N HIS A 191 7.45 -26.41 -8.93
CA HIS A 191 8.21 -27.63 -8.64
C HIS A 191 8.18 -28.67 -9.77
N HIS A 192 7.21 -28.59 -10.68
CA HIS A 192 7.10 -29.49 -11.84
C HIS A 192 7.71 -28.89 -13.11
N LEU A 193 8.31 -27.70 -13.05
CA LEU A 193 8.90 -27.01 -14.21
C LEU A 193 10.43 -27.08 -14.18
N SER A 194 11.02 -27.18 -15.36
CA SER A 194 12.47 -27.05 -15.51
C SER A 194 12.95 -25.63 -15.21
N ALA A 195 14.25 -25.45 -14.94
CA ALA A 195 14.83 -24.12 -14.73
C ALA A 195 14.57 -23.17 -15.92
N ALA A 196 14.71 -23.67 -17.16
CA ALA A 196 14.44 -22.88 -18.36
C ALA A 196 12.96 -22.43 -18.42
N GLN A 197 12.01 -23.31 -18.11
CA GLN A 197 10.58 -22.99 -18.11
C GLN A 197 10.22 -21.92 -17.07
N ARG A 198 10.82 -21.98 -15.87
CA ARG A 198 10.62 -20.98 -14.80
C ARG A 198 11.24 -19.61 -15.12
N ASN A 199 12.22 -19.59 -16.02
CA ASN A 199 12.99 -18.41 -16.41
C ASN A 199 12.58 -17.86 -17.79
N GLY A 200 11.33 -18.07 -18.19
CA GLY A 200 10.72 -17.42 -19.36
C GLY A 200 10.53 -18.32 -20.58
N ALA A 201 11.05 -19.55 -20.61
CA ALA A 201 10.80 -20.46 -21.74
C ALA A 201 9.35 -20.97 -21.82
N SER A 202 8.55 -20.79 -20.75
CA SER A 202 7.12 -21.12 -20.72
C SER A 202 6.26 -19.86 -20.63
N ALA A 203 5.66 -19.43 -21.74
CA ALA A 203 4.77 -18.27 -21.77
C ALA A 203 3.57 -18.43 -20.79
N ARG A 204 3.04 -19.64 -20.64
CA ARG A 204 1.93 -19.92 -19.69
C ARG A 204 2.33 -19.63 -18.26
N TYR A 205 3.53 -20.07 -17.85
CA TYR A 205 4.04 -19.82 -16.50
C TYR A 205 4.36 -18.34 -16.30
N THR A 206 4.96 -17.68 -17.29
CA THR A 206 5.21 -16.22 -17.24
C THR A 206 3.93 -15.42 -17.02
N HIS A 207 2.87 -15.67 -17.79
CA HIS A 207 1.58 -14.99 -17.60
C HIS A 207 0.97 -15.28 -16.23
N ALA A 208 1.03 -16.54 -15.77
CA ALA A 208 0.53 -16.91 -14.45
C ALA A 208 1.30 -16.21 -13.32
N PHE A 209 2.63 -16.10 -13.45
CA PHE A 209 3.48 -15.39 -12.49
C PHE A 209 3.19 -13.88 -12.47
N LEU A 210 2.97 -13.26 -13.63
CA LEU A 210 2.54 -11.85 -13.73
C LEU A 210 1.16 -11.64 -13.09
N ALA A 211 0.20 -12.52 -13.36
CA ALA A 211 -1.13 -12.47 -12.75
C ALA A 211 -1.06 -12.65 -11.22
N TRP A 212 -0.21 -13.56 -10.74
CA TRP A 212 0.07 -13.76 -9.31
C TRP A 212 0.70 -12.51 -8.68
N GLY A 213 1.67 -11.86 -9.34
CA GLY A 213 2.26 -10.61 -8.87
C GLY A 213 1.23 -9.48 -8.79
N ALA A 214 0.37 -9.34 -9.80
CA ALA A 214 -0.73 -8.37 -9.81
C ALA A 214 -1.75 -8.63 -8.68
N LEU A 215 -2.06 -9.90 -8.41
CA LEU A 215 -2.91 -10.31 -7.30
C LEU A 215 -2.27 -9.94 -5.95
N GLY A 216 -0.96 -10.15 -5.79
CA GLY A 216 -0.21 -9.73 -4.60
C GLY A 216 -0.27 -8.22 -4.38
N ALA A 217 -0.08 -7.43 -5.45
CA ALA A 217 -0.23 -5.98 -5.40
C ALA A 217 -1.64 -5.54 -4.99
N ALA A 218 -2.67 -6.15 -5.59
CA ALA A 218 -4.05 -5.87 -5.23
C ALA A 218 -4.34 -6.24 -3.76
N CYS A 219 -3.82 -7.37 -3.28
CA CYS A 219 -3.96 -7.81 -1.90
C CYS A 219 -3.37 -6.80 -0.91
N VAL A 220 -2.13 -6.33 -1.17
CA VAL A 220 -1.47 -5.30 -0.36
C VAL A 220 -2.27 -4.00 -0.34
N LEU A 221 -2.75 -3.54 -1.51
CA LEU A 221 -3.57 -2.33 -1.60
C LEU A 221 -4.88 -2.45 -0.80
N ILE A 222 -5.57 -3.60 -0.90
CA ILE A 222 -6.81 -3.85 -0.14
C ILE A 222 -6.52 -3.85 1.37
N ALA A 223 -5.40 -4.47 1.79
CA ALA A 223 -4.99 -4.51 3.20
C ALA A 223 -4.69 -3.11 3.74
N VAL A 224 -3.94 -2.28 2.99
CA VAL A 224 -3.66 -0.88 3.33
C VAL A 224 -4.95 -0.07 3.45
N VAL A 225 -5.88 -0.21 2.50
CA VAL A 225 -7.17 0.50 2.54
C VAL A 225 -8.03 0.04 3.72
N ALA A 226 -8.03 -1.26 4.04
CA ALA A 226 -8.72 -1.79 5.21
C ALA A 226 -8.14 -1.25 6.51
N ALA A 227 -6.81 -1.23 6.64
CA ALA A 227 -6.10 -0.68 7.79
C ALA A 227 -6.37 0.82 7.94
N ALA A 228 -6.31 1.60 6.85
CA ALA A 228 -6.62 3.03 6.87
C ALA A 228 -8.06 3.32 7.31
N ARG A 229 -9.03 2.54 6.82
CA ARG A 229 -10.44 2.67 7.23
C ARG A 229 -10.64 2.33 8.70
N LEU A 230 -9.95 1.31 9.20
CA LEU A 230 -9.99 0.93 10.61
C LEU A 230 -9.36 2.03 11.47
N ALA A 231 -8.15 2.47 11.13
CA ALA A 231 -7.42 3.52 11.84
C ALA A 231 -8.18 4.84 11.91
N ALA A 232 -8.91 5.21 10.86
CA ALA A 232 -9.74 6.42 10.84
C ALA A 232 -10.84 6.42 11.92
N GLY A 233 -11.29 5.23 12.37
CA GLY A 233 -12.31 5.09 13.41
C GLY A 233 -11.76 4.88 14.82
N LEU A 234 -10.44 4.80 15.00
CA LEU A 234 -9.83 4.49 16.30
C LEU A 234 -9.48 5.77 17.05
N GLU A 235 -10.00 5.92 18.27
CA GLU A 235 -9.58 6.96 19.20
C GLU A 235 -8.37 6.48 19.99
N TYR A 236 -7.21 7.11 19.79
CA TYR A 236 -5.97 6.79 20.49
C TYR A 236 -5.73 7.76 21.64
N SER A 237 -5.31 7.22 22.78
CA SER A 237 -4.74 8.02 23.87
C SER A 237 -3.35 8.53 23.50
N ARG A 238 -2.89 9.59 24.19
CA ARG A 238 -1.53 10.12 24.02
C ARG A 238 -0.43 9.07 24.20
N HIS A 239 -0.63 8.12 25.13
CA HIS A 239 0.32 7.04 25.37
C HIS A 239 0.38 6.06 24.19
N GLU A 240 -0.78 5.66 23.65
CA GLU A 240 -0.85 4.79 22.46
C GLU A 240 -0.22 5.48 21.24
N LEU A 241 -0.44 6.79 21.05
CA LEU A 241 0.19 7.56 19.97
C LEU A 241 1.72 7.60 20.09
N ARG A 242 2.28 7.74 21.31
CA ARG A 242 3.73 7.67 21.52
C ARG A 242 4.29 6.28 21.19
N GLN A 243 3.60 5.22 21.60
CA GLN A 243 4.00 3.85 21.27
C GLN A 243 3.96 3.61 19.77
N LEU A 244 2.92 4.08 19.08
CA LEU A 244 2.84 4.01 17.61
C LEU A 244 3.99 4.79 16.96
N ALA A 245 4.30 6.00 17.43
CA ALA A 245 5.43 6.78 16.90
C ALA A 245 6.78 6.08 17.08
N ALA A 246 6.99 5.38 18.21
CA ALA A 246 8.20 4.58 18.43
C ALA A 246 8.28 3.37 17.48
N VAL A 247 7.15 2.69 17.27
CA VAL A 247 7.05 1.58 16.30
C VAL A 247 7.28 2.07 14.87
N ASP A 248 6.73 3.23 14.51
CA ASP A 248 6.91 3.87 13.21
C ASP A 248 8.37 4.27 12.96
N LEU A 249 9.05 4.78 13.98
CA LEU A 249 10.48 5.07 13.93
C LEU A 249 11.30 3.79 13.71
N LEU A 250 11.00 2.72 14.45
CA LEU A 250 11.67 1.42 14.26
C LEU A 250 11.45 0.89 12.84
N ALA A 251 10.22 0.91 12.34
CA ALA A 251 9.88 0.48 10.99
C ALA A 251 10.61 1.33 9.93
N THR A 252 10.66 2.65 10.10
CA THR A 252 11.35 3.57 9.19
C THR A 252 12.86 3.31 9.15
N THR A 253 13.47 3.09 10.31
CA THR A 253 14.89 2.73 10.40
C THR A 253 15.16 1.40 9.71
N ALA A 254 14.32 0.39 9.94
CA ALA A 254 14.42 -0.90 9.28
C ALA A 254 14.27 -0.79 7.75
N LEU A 255 13.32 0.02 7.26
CA LEU A 255 13.19 0.34 5.83
C LEU A 255 14.46 1.00 5.27
N GLY A 256 15.07 1.92 6.03
CA GLY A 256 16.36 2.52 5.66
C GLY A 256 17.46 1.48 5.47
N VAL A 257 17.55 0.50 6.39
CA VAL A 257 18.49 -0.62 6.28
C VAL A 257 18.18 -1.51 5.08
N VAL A 258 16.90 -1.78 4.78
CA VAL A 258 16.49 -2.52 3.57
C VAL A 258 16.97 -1.81 2.30
N VAL A 259 16.72 -0.49 2.18
CA VAL A 259 17.16 0.30 1.01
C VAL A 259 18.68 0.30 0.88
N ALA A 260 19.40 0.61 1.96
CA ALA A 260 20.85 0.66 1.95
C ALA A 260 21.48 -0.69 1.58
N SER A 261 20.96 -1.79 2.14
CA SER A 261 21.43 -3.14 1.85
C SER A 261 21.13 -3.54 0.40
N THR A 262 19.96 -3.16 -0.12
CA THR A 262 19.58 -3.41 -1.53
C THR A 262 20.52 -2.68 -2.50
N VAL A 263 20.84 -1.41 -2.21
CA VAL A 263 21.78 -0.61 -3.01
C VAL A 263 23.20 -1.19 -2.92
N LEU A 264 23.65 -1.57 -1.71
CA LEU A 264 24.97 -2.18 -1.51
C LEU A 264 25.10 -3.49 -2.30
N TRP A 265 24.08 -4.35 -2.23
CA TRP A 265 24.02 -5.58 -3.03
C TRP A 265 24.14 -5.26 -4.51
N TRP A 266 23.35 -4.31 -5.02
CA TRP A 266 23.33 -3.96 -6.44
C TRP A 266 24.67 -3.41 -6.93
N VAL A 267 25.26 -2.45 -6.21
CA VAL A 267 26.55 -1.83 -6.54
C VAL A 267 27.68 -2.86 -6.48
N SER A 268 27.67 -3.76 -5.49
CA SER A 268 28.68 -4.80 -5.38
C SER A 268 28.64 -5.77 -6.57
N LEU A 269 27.44 -6.12 -7.05
CA LEU A 269 27.27 -6.99 -8.21
C LEU A 269 27.56 -6.28 -9.53
N SER A 270 27.27 -4.99 -9.67
CA SER A 270 27.52 -4.28 -10.93
C SER A 270 29.02 -4.19 -11.25
N GLY A 271 29.88 -3.99 -10.23
CA GLY A 271 31.34 -4.05 -10.39
C GLY A 271 31.90 -5.48 -10.42
N GLY A 272 31.21 -6.41 -9.76
CA GLY A 272 31.66 -7.79 -9.55
C GLY A 272 31.34 -8.76 -10.68
N ALA A 273 30.15 -8.61 -11.26
CA ALA A 273 29.47 -9.55 -12.14
C ALA A 273 28.50 -8.81 -13.08
N SER A 274 28.97 -7.78 -13.79
CA SER A 274 28.12 -6.97 -14.71
C SER A 274 27.35 -7.79 -15.75
N HIS A 275 27.88 -8.96 -16.15
CA HIS A 275 27.22 -9.93 -17.04
C HIS A 275 25.90 -10.50 -16.47
N PHE A 276 25.75 -10.51 -15.15
CA PHE A 276 24.50 -10.86 -14.46
C PHE A 276 23.36 -9.97 -14.93
N PHE A 277 23.62 -8.66 -15.03
CA PHE A 277 22.63 -7.69 -15.48
C PHE A 277 22.47 -7.65 -17.01
N ALA A 278 23.46 -8.10 -17.78
CA ALA A 278 23.42 -8.04 -19.25
C ALA A 278 22.25 -8.84 -19.87
N HIS A 279 21.75 -9.86 -19.17
CA HIS A 279 20.63 -10.69 -19.65
C HIS A 279 19.24 -10.18 -19.20
N SER A 280 19.19 -9.05 -18.48
CA SER A 280 17.94 -8.45 -18.04
C SER A 280 17.34 -7.52 -19.10
N LEU A 281 16.00 -7.41 -19.11
CA LEU A 281 15.29 -6.50 -20.00
C LEU A 281 15.78 -5.05 -19.82
N GLY A 282 16.26 -4.43 -20.89
CA GLY A 282 16.70 -3.04 -20.91
C GLY A 282 18.05 -2.78 -20.24
N ALA A 283 18.95 -3.78 -20.20
CA ALA A 283 20.28 -3.62 -19.63
C ALA A 283 21.22 -2.80 -20.54
N THR A 284 21.85 -1.77 -19.97
CA THR A 284 22.97 -1.05 -20.59
C THR A 284 24.09 -0.86 -19.56
N GLY A 285 25.30 -1.31 -19.86
CA GLY A 285 26.49 -1.02 -19.05
C GLY A 285 26.43 -1.43 -17.57
N GLY A 286 25.75 -2.53 -17.22
CA GLY A 286 25.63 -3.00 -15.82
C GLY A 286 24.49 -2.37 -15.03
N VAL A 287 23.69 -1.49 -15.63
CA VAL A 287 22.43 -0.97 -15.08
C VAL A 287 21.28 -1.73 -15.70
N SER A 288 20.45 -2.37 -14.87
CA SER A 288 19.18 -2.95 -15.33
C SER A 288 18.04 -1.99 -14.99
N LEU A 289 17.23 -1.62 -15.99
CA LEU A 289 16.08 -0.75 -15.82
C LEU A 289 15.14 -1.24 -14.69
N PRO A 290 14.83 -2.55 -14.57
CA PRO A 290 14.00 -3.03 -13.47
C PRO A 290 14.60 -2.81 -12.09
N MET A 291 15.93 -2.99 -11.93
CA MET A 291 16.58 -2.78 -10.63
C MET A 291 16.59 -1.30 -10.25
N LEU A 292 16.79 -0.41 -11.24
CA LEU A 292 16.65 1.02 -11.03
C LEU A 292 15.24 1.37 -10.53
N LEU A 293 14.19 0.80 -11.15
CA LEU A 293 12.81 1.00 -10.72
C LEU A 293 12.55 0.48 -9.29
N VAL A 294 13.12 -0.68 -8.93
CA VAL A 294 13.05 -1.23 -7.56
C VAL A 294 13.67 -0.26 -6.56
N VAL A 295 14.90 0.20 -6.79
CA VAL A 295 15.60 1.12 -5.87
C VAL A 295 14.88 2.45 -5.78
N LEU A 296 14.42 3.03 -6.90
CA LEU A 296 13.65 4.27 -6.89
C LEU A 296 12.34 4.13 -6.11
N ALA A 297 11.63 3.00 -6.27
CA ALA A 297 10.42 2.71 -5.50
C ALA A 297 10.71 2.59 -4.00
N MET A 298 11.80 1.92 -3.61
CA MET A 298 12.24 1.81 -2.22
C MET A 298 12.67 3.17 -1.63
N ILE A 299 13.36 4.01 -2.38
CA ILE A 299 13.72 5.37 -1.96
C ILE A 299 12.48 6.23 -1.76
N LEU A 300 11.51 6.17 -2.70
CA LEU A 300 10.24 6.88 -2.56
C LEU A 300 9.46 6.41 -1.33
N ALA A 301 9.44 5.10 -1.08
CA ALA A 301 8.84 4.52 0.11
C ALA A 301 9.54 5.01 1.39
N LEU A 302 10.87 5.00 1.43
CA LEU A 302 11.65 5.52 2.56
C LEU A 302 11.38 7.01 2.80
N ALA A 303 11.31 7.82 1.75
CA ALA A 303 10.97 9.24 1.86
C ALA A 303 9.57 9.43 2.46
N LEU A 304 8.60 8.62 2.04
CA LEU A 304 7.25 8.61 2.62
C LEU A 304 7.24 8.17 4.09
N ALA A 305 8.03 7.16 4.45
CA ALA A 305 8.18 6.70 5.84
C ALA A 305 8.82 7.78 6.72
N LEU A 306 9.88 8.43 6.25
CA LEU A 306 10.54 9.54 6.95
C LEU A 306 9.58 10.72 7.17
N TRP A 307 8.81 11.07 6.14
CA TRP A 307 7.77 12.08 6.24
C TRP A 307 6.68 11.70 7.27
N GLY A 308 6.21 10.45 7.22
CA GLY A 308 5.20 9.94 8.15
C GLY A 308 5.68 9.95 9.59
N THR A 309 6.87 9.42 9.83
CA THR A 309 7.52 9.37 11.15
C THR A 309 7.80 10.74 11.72
N ARG A 310 8.28 11.70 10.90
CA ARG A 310 8.45 13.10 11.35
C ARG A 310 7.13 13.71 11.83
N ARG A 311 6.01 13.39 11.18
CA ARG A 311 4.69 13.84 11.61
C ARG A 311 4.20 13.15 12.88
N ALA A 312 4.46 11.85 13.03
CA ALA A 312 4.15 11.12 14.25
C ALA A 312 4.95 11.64 15.45
N LEU A 313 6.23 11.99 15.25
CA LEU A 313 7.12 12.48 16.30
C LEU A 313 6.92 13.96 16.66
N GLY A 314 6.50 14.80 15.71
CA GLY A 314 6.30 16.24 15.94
C GLY A 314 5.29 16.60 17.04
N GLU A 315 4.49 15.63 17.49
CA GLU A 315 3.52 15.78 18.57
C GLU A 315 4.06 15.36 19.96
N VAL A 316 5.29 14.83 20.02
CA VAL A 316 5.94 14.48 21.29
C VAL A 316 6.77 15.68 21.75
N PRO A 317 6.43 16.31 22.90
CA PRO A 317 7.25 17.40 23.44
C PRO A 317 8.69 16.91 23.62
N PRO A 318 9.71 17.71 23.26
CA PRO A 318 11.11 17.26 23.23
C PRO A 318 11.64 16.69 24.56
N GLY A 319 11.01 17.03 25.70
CA GLY A 319 11.37 16.46 27.01
C GLY A 319 10.79 15.06 27.30
N ALA A 320 9.76 14.60 26.59
CA ALA A 320 9.01 13.41 26.97
C ALA A 320 9.64 12.07 26.51
N LEU A 321 10.66 12.10 25.65
CA LEU A 321 11.37 10.89 25.19
C LEU A 321 12.55 10.51 26.09
N ALA A 322 13.06 11.45 26.90
CA ALA A 322 14.17 11.20 27.81
C ALA A 322 13.76 10.36 29.05
N ASP A 323 12.46 10.34 29.38
CA ASP A 323 11.94 9.70 30.60
C ASP A 323 11.34 8.29 30.36
N ALA A 324 11.48 7.73 29.15
CA ALA A 324 10.99 6.38 28.89
C ALA A 324 11.92 5.35 29.58
N PRO A 325 11.40 4.47 30.45
CA PRO A 325 12.22 3.41 31.05
C PRO A 325 12.75 2.52 29.93
N ALA A 326 14.07 2.29 29.95
CA ALA A 326 14.79 1.41 29.02
C ALA A 326 14.32 -0.05 29.14
#